data_AF-A0A2E1MIS0-F1
#
_entry.id   AF-A0A2E1MIS0-F1
#
_cell.length_a   1.000
_cell.length_b   1.000
_cell.length_c   1.000
_cell.angle_alpha   90.00
_cell.angle_beta   90.00
_cell.angle_gamma   90.00
#
_symmetry.space_group_name_H-M   'P 1'
#
loop_
_entity.id
_entity.type
_entity.pdbx_description
1 polymer ?
#
loop_
_entity_poly.entity_id
_entity_poly.type
_entity_poly.pdbx_seq_one_letter_code
_entity_poly.pdbx_strand_id
1 'polypeptide(L)' 'MKNKDKFPILKIINIKWNENSDKLPVSLELQWATQNWNFFDVSGWLSEKYNSTLNNLNIEQIGVKESSG' A
#
# COMPACT_ATOMS: atom_id res chain seq x y z
N MET A 1 -16.13 22.85 9.62
CA MET A 1 -14.67 22.64 9.74
C MET A 1 -14.26 21.74 8.58
N LYS A 2 -13.47 22.23 7.61
CA LYS A 2 -12.94 21.36 6.55
C LYS A 2 -11.78 20.58 7.18
N ASN A 3 -12.06 19.38 7.70
CA ASN A 3 -10.96 18.48 8.06
C ASN A 3 -10.24 18.18 6.74
N LYS A 4 -9.04 18.73 6.57
CA LYS A 4 -8.15 18.32 5.50
C LYS A 4 -7.79 16.87 5.81
N ASP A 5 -8.48 15.93 5.19
CA ASP A 5 -8.14 14.52 5.35
C ASP A 5 -6.72 14.30 4.81
N LYS A 6 -5.85 13.94 5.74
CA LYS A 6 -4.42 13.76 5.55
C LYS A 6 -4.19 12.28 5.33
N PHE A 7 -4.02 11.88 4.09
CA PHE A 7 -3.86 10.48 3.73
C PHE A 7 -2.38 10.10 3.65
N PRO A 8 -1.96 9.01 4.30
CA PRO A 8 -0.56 8.60 4.30
C PRO A 8 -0.15 8.13 2.91
N ILE A 9 1.09 8.43 2.53
CA ILE A 9 1.76 7.85 1.37
C ILE A 9 2.55 6.67 1.87
N LEU A 10 2.19 5.48 1.39
CA LEU A 10 2.84 4.22 1.73
C LEU A 10 3.78 3.82 0.60
N LYS A 11 5.00 3.47 0.98
CA LYS A 11 5.99 2.82 0.14
C LYS A 11 6.05 1.37 0.54
N ILE A 12 5.59 0.49 -0.35
CA ILE A 12 5.70 -0.95 -0.17
C ILE A 12 6.91 -1.44 -0.96
N ILE A 13 7.83 -2.13 -0.29
CA ILE A 13 9.07 -2.67 -0.85
C ILE A 13 9.25 -4.13 -0.45
N ASN A 14 10.21 -4.80 -1.09
CA ASN A 14 10.55 -6.20 -0.80
C ASN A 14 9.34 -7.13 -0.91
N ILE A 15 8.45 -6.86 -1.87
CA ILE A 15 7.24 -7.65 -2.09
C ILE A 15 7.67 -9.01 -2.65
N LYS A 16 7.32 -10.06 -1.91
CA LYS A 16 7.52 -11.46 -2.29
C LYS A 16 6.16 -12.08 -2.50
N TRP A 17 5.89 -12.47 -3.74
CA TRP A 17 4.69 -13.20 -4.13
C TRP A 17 4.93 -14.70 -4.02
N ASN A 18 3.87 -15.47 -3.82
CA ASN A 18 3.94 -16.93 -3.84
C ASN A 18 4.14 -17.46 -5.28
N GLU A 19 3.66 -16.73 -6.28
CA GLU A 19 3.87 -17.05 -7.68
C GLU A 19 4.96 -16.17 -8.29
N ASN A 20 5.86 -16.78 -9.05
CA ASN A 20 6.84 -16.05 -9.85
C ASN A 20 6.17 -15.64 -11.16
N SER A 21 5.76 -14.38 -11.25
CA SER A 21 5.20 -13.78 -12.45
C SER A 21 5.85 -12.43 -12.69
N ASP A 22 6.40 -12.22 -13.89
CA ASP A 22 7.06 -10.97 -14.30
C ASP A 22 6.11 -9.75 -14.29
N LYS A 23 4.80 -9.99 -14.12
CA LYS A 23 3.77 -8.94 -14.06
C LYS A 23 3.53 -8.39 -12.65
N LEU A 24 4.06 -9.06 -11.62
CA LEU A 24 3.83 -8.68 -10.23
C LEU A 24 4.89 -7.68 -9.75
N PRO A 25 4.50 -6.58 -9.09
CA PRO A 25 5.44 -5.57 -8.65
C PRO A 25 6.27 -6.06 -7.46
N VAL A 26 7.56 -5.72 -7.46
CA VAL A 26 8.46 -5.95 -6.31
C VAL A 26 8.46 -4.79 -5.31
N SER A 27 7.97 -3.63 -5.75
CA SER A 27 7.80 -2.42 -4.95
C SER A 27 6.79 -1.47 -5.59
N LEU A 28 6.08 -0.68 -4.79
CA LEU A 28 5.22 0.40 -5.27
C LEU A 28 4.99 1.48 -4.21
N GLU A 29 4.63 2.69 -4.64
CA GLU A 29 4.26 3.81 -3.78
C GLU A 29 2.82 4.21 -4.06
N LEU A 30 2.02 4.41 -3.00
CA LEU A 30 0.60 4.70 -3.14
C LEU A 30 0.08 5.59 -2.00
N GLN A 31 -0.93 6.39 -2.29
CA GLN A 31 -1.68 7.12 -1.26
C GLN A 31 -2.77 6.21 -0.69
N TRP A 32 -2.73 5.93 0.60
CA TRP A 32 -3.71 5.06 1.24
C TRP A 32 -5.08 5.73 1.35
N ALA A 33 -6.14 4.93 1.30
CA ALA A 33 -7.52 5.43 1.28
C ALA A 33 -8.01 5.98 2.63
N THR A 34 -7.32 5.64 3.72
CA THR A 34 -7.68 6.03 5.09
C THR A 34 -6.48 6.64 5.82
N GLN A 35 -6.73 7.47 6.84
CA GLN A 35 -5.66 8.08 7.64
C GLN A 35 -4.85 7.03 8.41
N ASN A 36 -5.54 6.00 8.91
CA ASN A 36 -4.94 4.86 9.58
C ASN A 36 -4.75 3.73 8.57
N TRP A 37 -3.66 2.99 8.73
CA TRP A 37 -3.38 1.77 8.00
C TRP A 37 -2.74 0.79 8.95
N ASN A 38 -2.85 -0.49 8.63
CA ASN A 38 -2.08 -1.53 9.30
C ASN A 38 -1.54 -2.51 8.25
N PHE A 39 -0.60 -3.34 8.68
CA PHE A 39 0.06 -4.29 7.80
C PHE A 39 -0.93 -5.25 7.11
N PHE A 40 -1.94 -5.74 7.82
CA PHE A 40 -2.91 -6.70 7.30
C PHE A 40 -3.81 -6.08 6.24
N ASP A 41 -4.31 -4.86 6.45
CA ASP A 41 -5.16 -4.16 5.48
C ASP A 41 -4.43 -3.92 4.15
N VAL A 42 -3.19 -3.43 4.24
CA VAL A 42 -2.37 -3.14 3.05
C VAL A 42 -1.98 -4.42 2.32
N SER A 43 -1.63 -5.48 3.07
CA SER A 43 -1.30 -6.79 2.49
C SER A 43 -2.51 -7.42 1.80
N GLY A 44 -3.68 -7.41 2.47
CA GLY A 44 -4.93 -7.93 1.90
C GLY A 44 -5.30 -7.21 0.61
N TRP A 45 -5.28 -5.88 0.63
CA TRP A 45 -5.55 -5.06 -0.54
C TRP A 45 -4.61 -5.36 -1.71
N LEU A 46 -3.31 -5.52 -1.46
CA LEU A 46 -2.34 -5.89 -2.50
C LEU A 46 -2.67 -7.25 -3.10
N SER A 47 -2.99 -8.24 -2.27
CA SER A 47 -3.35 -9.57 -2.71
C SER A 47 -4.60 -9.56 -3.59
N GLU A 48 -5.65 -8.83 -3.18
CA GLU A 48 -6.86 -8.67 -3.98
C GLU A 48 -6.60 -7.90 -5.28
N LYS A 49 -5.81 -6.81 -5.21
CA LYS A 49 -5.51 -5.94 -6.35
C LYS A 49 -4.80 -6.68 -7.49
N TYR A 50 -3.90 -7.58 -7.15
CA TYR A 50 -3.11 -8.35 -8.11
C TYR A 50 -3.60 -9.79 -8.28
N ASN A 51 -4.70 -10.17 -7.61
CA ASN A 51 -5.25 -11.52 -7.58
C ASN A 51 -4.17 -12.59 -7.30
N SER A 52 -3.31 -12.31 -6.31
CA SER A 52 -2.15 -13.14 -6.00
C SER A 52 -1.90 -13.20 -4.49
N THR A 53 -1.23 -14.25 -4.03
CA THR A 53 -0.92 -14.42 -2.60
C THR A 53 0.46 -13.86 -2.28
N LEU A 54 0.53 -13.01 -1.27
CA LEU A 54 1.76 -12.45 -0.73
C LEU A 54 2.37 -13.39 0.31
N ASN A 55 3.70 -13.51 0.26
CA ASN A 55 4.49 -14.22 1.27
C ASN A 55 5.11 -13.23 2.26
N ASN A 56 5.66 -12.12 1.75
CA ASN A 56 6.29 -11.10 2.56
C ASN A 56 6.27 -9.75 1.86
N LEU A 57 6.28 -8.67 2.64
CA LEU A 57 6.48 -7.31 2.17
C LEU A 57 6.90 -6.41 3.33
N ASN A 58 7.45 -5.25 3.01
CA ASN A 58 7.74 -4.19 3.97
C ASN A 58 6.93 -2.95 3.59
N ILE A 59 6.36 -2.25 4.57
CA ILE A 59 5.57 -1.03 4.35
C ILE A 59 6.20 0.08 5.17
N GLU A 60 6.48 1.20 4.50
CA GLU A 60 6.98 2.42 5.11
C GLU A 60 6.03 3.57 4.80
N GLN A 61 5.67 4.36 5.82
CA GLN A 61 4.95 5.61 5.58
C GLN A 61 5.97 6.71 5.28
N ILE A 62 6.05 7.10 4.00
CA ILE A 62 7.04 8.06 3.51
C ILE A 62 6.52 9.49 3.43
N GLY A 63 5.24 9.70 3.72
CA GLY A 63 4.66 11.02 3.72
C GLY A 63 3.18 11.03 4.03
N VAL A 64 2.59 12.21 3.92
CA VAL A 64 1.17 12.45 4.07
C VAL A 64 0.77 13.44 2.98
N LYS A 65 -0.17 13.06 2.12
CA LYS A 65 -0.73 13.97 1.12
C LYS A 65 -1.95 14.65 1.70
N GLU A 66 -1.92 15.98 1.73
CA GLU A 66 -3.13 16.75 1.97
C GLU A 66 -4.02 16.60 0.73
N SER A 67 -5.25 16.10 0.92
CA SER A 67 -6.22 16.17 -0.16
C SER A 67 -6.60 17.63 -0.37
N SER A 68 -6.00 18.28 -1.37
CA SER A 68 -6.45 19.57 -1.86
C SER A 68 -7.80 19.34 -2.55
N GLY A 69 -8.88 19.51 -1.79
CA GLY A 69 -10.25 19.52 -2.30
C GLY A 69 -10.58 20.79 -3.08
#